data_AF-A0A3R7DC33-F1
#
_entry.id   AF-A0A3R7DC33-F1
#
_cell.length_a   1.000
_cell.length_b   1.000
_cell.length_c   1.000
_cell.angle_alpha   90.00
_cell.angle_beta   90.00
_cell.angle_gamma   90.00
#
_symmetry.space_group_name_H-M   'P 1'
#
loop_
_entity.id
_entity.type
_entity.pdbx_description
1 polymer ?
#
loop_
_entity_poly.entity_id
_entity_poly.type
_entity_poly.pdbx_seq_one_letter_code
_entity_poly.pdbx_strand_id
1 'polypeptide(L)' 'MRLSTKVILAALLLIAIPIPVLPPLVGTTIGVVLLLLGLFLRFLGV' A
#
# COMPACT_ATOMS: atom_id res chain seq x y z
N MET A 1 13.94 -9.20 -0.76
CA MET A 1 12.77 -8.53 -0.14
C MET A 1 11.57 -9.43 -0.27
N ARG A 2 10.90 -9.75 0.85
CA ARG A 2 9.66 -10.54 0.85
C ARG A 2 8.56 -9.79 0.09
N LEU A 3 7.59 -10.51 -0.47
CA LEU A 3 6.53 -9.90 -1.28
C LEU A 3 5.72 -8.89 -0.43
N SER A 4 5.43 -9.27 0.82
CA SER A 4 4.82 -8.40 1.83
C SER A 4 5.56 -7.07 2.01
N THR A 5 6.90 -7.08 2.03
CA THR A 5 7.70 -5.85 2.14
C THR A 5 7.49 -4.92 0.96
N LYS A 6 7.47 -5.45 -0.27
CA LYS A 6 7.26 -4.64 -1.49
C LYS A 6 5.85 -4.03 -1.52
N VAL A 7 4.84 -4.80 -1.13
CA VAL A 7 3.44 -4.35 -1.09
C VAL A 7 3.24 -3.26 -0.04
N ILE A 8 3.79 -3.43 1.18
CA ILE A 8 3.72 -2.42 2.23
C ILE A 8 4.42 -1.12 1.79
N LEU A 9 5.57 -1.22 1.13
CA LEU A 9 6.33 -0.06 0.66
C LEU A 9 5.57 0.69 -0.44
N ALA A 10 4.98 -0.03 -1.40
CA ALA A 10 4.15 0.56 -2.45
C ALA A 10 2.93 1.27 -1.87
N ALA A 11 2.26 0.65 -0.89
CA ALA A 11 1.12 1.24 -0.19
C ALA A 11 1.49 2.54 0.55
N LEU A 12 2.60 2.55 1.28
CA LEU A 12 3.13 3.74 1.94
C LEU A 12 3.45 4.86 0.94
N LEU A 13 4.07 4.53 -0.18
CA LEU A 13 4.37 5.52 -1.23
C LEU A 13 3.10 6.10 -1.84
N LEU A 14 2.07 5.27 -2.06
CA LEU A 14 0.79 5.73 -2.60
C LEU A 14 0.05 6.70 -1.66
N ILE A 15 0.22 6.54 -0.35
CA ILE A 15 -0.36 7.43 0.67
C ILE A 15 0.49 8.70 0.83
N ALA A 16 1.82 8.55 0.85
CA ALA A 16 2.74 9.64 1.15
C ALA A 16 2.97 10.58 -0.06
N ILE A 17 2.88 10.05 -1.28
CA ILE A 17 3.13 10.80 -2.51
C ILE A 17 1.78 11.08 -3.18
N PRO A 18 1.28 12.34 -3.15
CA PRO A 18 0.04 12.68 -3.83
C PRO A 18 0.22 12.52 -5.35
N ILE A 19 -0.60 11.65 -5.94
CA ILE A 19 -0.61 11.42 -7.39
C ILE A 19 -1.49 12.52 -8.01
N PRO A 20 -0.95 13.41 -8.86
CA PRO A 20 -1.68 14.57 -9.39
C PRO A 20 -2.89 14.19 -10.26
N VAL A 21 -2.92 12.95 -10.75
CA VAL A 21 -3.99 12.42 -11.62
C VAL A 21 -5.12 11.74 -10.85
N LEU A 22 -4.87 11.33 -9.59
CA LEU A 22 -5.87 10.66 -8.76
C LEU A 22 -6.47 11.62 -7.73
N PRO A 23 -7.79 11.55 -7.46
CA PRO A 23 -8.37 12.26 -6.33
C PRO A 23 -7.68 11.83 -5.02
N PRO A 24 -7.34 12.76 -4.11
CA PRO A 24 -6.56 12.46 -2.90
C PRO A 24 -7.16 11.33 -2.07
N LEU A 25 -8.49 11.37 -1.89
CA LEU A 25 -9.26 10.35 -1.17
C LEU A 25 -9.10 8.95 -1.78
N VAL A 26 -9.12 8.85 -3.11
CA VAL A 26 -9.01 7.57 -3.82
C VAL A 26 -7.60 6.97 -3.64
N GLY A 27 -6.56 7.81 -3.73
CA GLY A 27 -5.18 7.38 -3.47
C GLY A 27 -5.00 6.86 -2.05
N THR A 28 -5.54 7.56 -1.06
CA THR A 28 -5.50 7.10 0.34
C THR A 28 -6.27 5.80 0.55
N THR A 29 -7.48 5.65 -0.01
CA THR A 29 -8.27 4.41 0.12
C THR A 29 -7.54 3.22 -0.48
N ILE A 30 -7.01 3.35 -1.69
CA ILE A 30 -6.24 2.27 -2.35
C ILE A 30 -4.98 1.95 -1.53
N GLY A 31 -4.29 2.97 -1.02
CA GLY A 31 -3.11 2.81 -0.18
C GLY A 31 -3.41 2.04 1.11
N VAL A 32 -4.50 2.36 1.80
CA VAL A 32 -4.90 1.65 3.03
C VAL A 32 -5.25 0.18 2.74
N VAL A 33 -5.98 -0.10 1.65
CA VAL A 33 -6.30 -1.48 1.25
C VAL A 33 -5.04 -2.29 0.95
N LEU A 34 -4.08 -1.71 0.23
CA LEU A 34 -2.80 -2.34 -0.06
C LEU A 34 -1.95 -2.54 1.20
N LEU A 35 -2.01 -1.62 2.16
CA LEU A 35 -1.35 -1.75 3.46
C LEU A 35 -1.90 -2.94 4.24
N LEU A 36 -3.23 -3.07 4.33
CA LEU A 36 -3.90 -4.19 4.98
C LEU A 36 -3.57 -5.52 4.29
N LEU A 37 -3.57 -5.54 2.96
CA LEU A 37 -3.18 -6.71 2.17
C LEU A 37 -1.71 -7.08 2.41
N GLY A 38 -0.81 -6.10 2.41
CA GLY A 38 0.61 -6.32 2.68
C GLY A 38 0.87 -6.84 4.09
N LEU A 39 0.13 -6.33 5.08
CA LEU A 39 0.14 -6.83 6.46
C LEU A 39 -0.39 -8.27 6.53
N PHE A 40 -1.48 -8.58 5.84
CA PHE A 40 -2.04 -9.92 5.78
C PHE A 40 -1.07 -10.93 5.14
N LEU A 41 -0.44 -10.57 4.02
CA LEU A 41 0.62 -11.37 3.40
C LEU A 41 1.81 -11.58 4.33
N ARG A 42 2.15 -10.57 5.14
CA ARG A 42 3.20 -10.67 6.17
C ARG A 42 2.82 -11.70 7.25
N PHE A 43 1.56 -11.76 7.67
CA PHE A 43 1.08 -12.78 8.61
C PHE A 43 1.14 -14.20 8.02
N LEU A 44 0.91 -14.35 6.72
CA LEU A 44 1.08 -15.63 6.01
C LEU A 44 2.54 -16.05 5.80
N GLY A 45 3.50 -15.19 6.16
CA GLY A 45 4.94 -15.47 6.05
C GLY A 45 5.53 -15.25 4.65
N VAL A 46 4.77 -14.67 3.72
CA VAL A 46 5.10 -14.50 2.28
C VAL A 46 5.80 -13.18 1.97
#